data_AF-A0A973DIV5-F1
#
_entry.id   AF-A0A973DIV5-F1
#
_cell.length_a   1.000
_cell.length_b   1.000
_cell.length_c   1.000
_cell.angle_alpha   90.00
_cell.angle_beta   90.00
_cell.angle_gamma   90.00
#
_symmetry.space_group_name_H-M   'P 1'
#
loop_
_entity.id
_entity.type
_entity.pdbx_description
1 polymer ?
#
loop_
_entity_poly.entity_id
_entity_poly.type
_entity_poly.pdbx_seq_one_letter_code
_entity_poly.pdbx_strand_id
1 'polypeptide(L)'
;MNLSIALLLLWYFIDHISPNRRKVLRLTLVLVSLILVLCLFASKQLTHLWQSQIYDDRVVHSEQTPYQQIVLTRHKDDIRLYLNGGLQFSSIDEYRYHEALIHPAMVRHGNAKRILILGGGDGLAARELLKYPQIESITLVDLDPAVAKLAQTNHNLTTLNKHSLRDPKVTVIHQDAYVYIEQSEQLFDIIFIDLPDPKAINLARLYSQQFYQLVKTRLPNNGIVVTQATSPFFAKQAFWSINNTLSAAGFAHTLPYHLNVPSFGEWGFVMACNLMCSNQQILPVKTRFYRPENDAQLFIFTPDISANNEKVSTLDEPNVLHYYLQGWKYWN
;
A
#
# COMPACT_ATOMS: atom_id res chain seq x y z
N MET A 1 8.88 30.43 -6.23
CA MET A 1 8.51 31.61 -5.41
C MET A 1 9.73 32.33 -4.86
N ASN A 2 10.59 31.67 -4.06
CA ASN A 2 11.78 32.31 -3.46
C ASN A 2 12.79 32.86 -4.48
N LEU A 3 13.02 32.15 -5.59
CA LEU A 3 13.93 32.60 -6.65
C LEU A 3 13.42 33.89 -7.35
N SER A 4 12.12 33.98 -7.54
CA SER A 4 11.44 35.12 -8.19
C SER A 4 11.53 36.39 -7.34
N ILE A 5 11.36 36.25 -6.02
CA ILE A 5 11.51 37.35 -5.06
C ILE A 5 12.97 37.80 -4.97
N ALA A 6 13.92 36.87 -4.96
CA ALA A 6 15.34 37.19 -4.96
C ALA A 6 15.76 37.96 -6.23
N LEU A 7 15.25 37.57 -7.40
CA LEU A 7 15.46 38.28 -8.67
C LEU A 7 14.86 39.69 -8.68
N LEU A 8 13.64 39.86 -8.14
CA LEU A 8 12.97 41.15 -8.01
C LEU A 8 13.71 42.10 -7.06
N LEU A 9 14.17 41.61 -5.91
CA LEU A 9 14.97 42.38 -4.96
C LEU A 9 16.32 42.80 -5.58
N LEU A 10 16.98 41.88 -6.28
CA LEU A 10 18.22 42.19 -6.99
C LEU A 10 18.01 43.26 -8.06
N TRP A 11 16.91 43.19 -8.80
CA TRP A 11 16.55 44.18 -9.82
C TRP A 11 16.23 45.55 -9.21
N TYR A 12 15.42 45.59 -8.16
CA TYR A 12 15.02 46.84 -7.48
C TYR A 12 16.19 47.57 -6.81
N PHE A 13 17.09 46.83 -6.15
CA PHE A 13 18.24 47.42 -5.45
C PHE A 13 19.49 47.53 -6.32
N ILE A 14 19.42 47.19 -7.61
CA ILE A 14 20.61 47.16 -8.47
C ILE A 14 21.29 48.53 -8.53
N ASP A 15 20.50 49.61 -8.49
CA ASP A 15 21.00 50.98 -8.59
C ASP A 15 21.70 51.52 -7.34
N HIS A 16 21.53 50.85 -6.20
CA HIS A 16 22.17 51.20 -4.93
C HIS A 16 23.49 50.45 -4.70
N ILE A 17 23.88 49.57 -5.63
CA ILE A 17 25.07 48.73 -5.53
C ILE A 17 26.21 49.32 -6.38
N SER A 18 27.44 49.26 -5.87
CA SER A 18 28.61 49.78 -6.60
C SER A 18 28.83 49.05 -7.94
N PRO A 19 29.38 49.73 -8.97
CA PRO A 19 29.50 49.16 -10.33
C PRO A 19 30.24 47.82 -10.38
N ASN A 20 31.30 47.67 -9.56
CA ASN A 20 32.07 46.42 -9.46
C ASN A 20 31.25 45.29 -8.82
N ARG A 21 30.47 45.58 -7.77
CA ARG A 21 29.61 44.58 -7.13
C ARG A 21 28.46 44.15 -8.04
N ARG A 22 27.91 45.05 -8.88
CA ARG A 22 26.88 44.69 -9.88
C ARG A 22 27.40 43.68 -10.90
N LYS A 23 28.64 43.85 -11.39
CA LYS A 23 29.27 42.90 -12.34
C LYS A 23 29.43 41.51 -11.72
N VAL A 24 29.93 41.46 -10.48
CA VAL A 24 30.07 40.20 -9.72
C VAL A 24 28.72 39.52 -9.53
N LEU A 25 27.70 40.24 -9.05
CA LEU A 25 26.36 39.67 -8.84
C LEU A 25 25.72 39.13 -10.12
N ARG A 26 25.87 39.84 -11.25
CA ARG A 26 25.38 39.37 -12.55
C ARG A 26 26.09 38.09 -13.00
N LEU A 27 27.42 38.03 -12.86
CA LEU A 27 28.20 36.83 -13.18
C LEU A 27 27.78 35.65 -12.30
N THR A 28 27.62 35.87 -10.99
CA THR A 28 27.15 34.83 -10.06
C THR A 28 25.74 34.36 -10.42
N LEU A 29 24.82 35.26 -10.77
CA LEU A 29 23.47 34.90 -11.17
C LEU A 29 23.47 34.04 -12.44
N VAL A 30 24.25 34.43 -13.45
CA VAL A 30 24.39 33.67 -14.70
C VAL A 30 24.98 32.29 -14.41
N LEU A 31 26.05 32.22 -13.60
CA LEU A 31 26.68 30.96 -13.21
C LEU A 31 25.71 30.04 -12.46
N VAL A 32 25.01 30.55 -11.45
CA VAL A 32 24.02 29.78 -10.67
C VAL A 32 22.87 29.31 -11.56
N SER A 33 22.37 30.17 -12.46
CA SER A 33 21.31 29.81 -13.40
C SER A 33 21.78 28.72 -14.36
N LEU A 34 23.00 28.83 -14.87
CA LEU A 34 23.59 27.84 -15.77
C LEU A 34 23.82 26.50 -15.06
N ILE A 35 24.26 26.52 -13.80
CA ILE A 35 24.36 25.33 -12.95
C ILE A 35 22.97 24.72 -12.72
N LEU A 36 21.95 25.51 -12.37
CA LEU A 36 20.59 25.00 -12.15
C LEU A 36 20.00 24.38 -13.42
N VAL A 37 20.20 25.01 -14.58
CA VAL A 37 19.78 24.47 -15.88
C VAL A 37 20.52 23.16 -16.17
N LEU A 38 21.84 23.12 -15.98
CA LEU A 38 22.64 21.91 -16.14
C LEU A 38 22.16 20.79 -15.20
N CYS A 39 21.89 21.11 -13.93
CA CYS A 39 21.33 20.18 -12.95
C CYS A 39 19.94 19.68 -13.36
N LEU A 40 19.08 20.54 -13.94
CA LEU A 40 17.78 20.11 -14.45
C LEU A 40 17.92 19.12 -15.61
N PHE A 41 18.84 19.37 -16.55
CA PHE A 41 19.09 18.45 -17.66
C PHE A 41 19.79 17.16 -17.20
N ALA A 42 20.75 17.26 -16.29
CA ALA A 42 21.46 16.13 -15.72
C ALA A 42 20.62 15.33 -14.72
N SER A 43 19.56 15.93 -14.15
CA SER A 43 18.74 15.31 -13.10
C SER A 43 18.24 13.93 -13.50
N LYS A 44 17.71 13.79 -14.72
CA LYS A 44 17.18 12.52 -15.23
C LYS A 44 18.26 11.43 -15.31
N GLN A 45 19.46 11.77 -15.78
CA GLN A 45 20.58 10.82 -15.87
C GLN A 45 21.10 10.46 -14.48
N LEU A 46 21.19 11.45 -13.59
CA LEU A 46 21.59 11.24 -12.21
C LEU A 46 20.60 10.32 -11.51
N THR A 47 19.29 10.59 -11.59
CA THR A 47 18.26 9.72 -11.01
C THR A 47 18.35 8.29 -11.54
N HIS A 48 18.61 8.08 -12.84
CA HIS A 48 18.77 6.73 -13.39
C HIS A 48 20.02 6.00 -12.84
N LEU A 49 21.14 6.70 -12.70
CA LEU A 49 22.36 6.14 -12.10
C LEU A 49 22.16 5.78 -10.62
N TRP A 50 21.52 6.68 -9.85
CA TRP A 50 21.16 6.42 -8.46
C TRP A 50 20.19 5.23 -8.34
N GLN A 51 19.19 5.14 -9.23
CA GLN A 51 18.26 4.01 -9.23
C GLN A 51 18.97 2.68 -9.51
N SER A 52 19.92 2.63 -10.45
CA SER A 52 20.71 1.42 -10.71
C SER A 52 21.63 1.00 -9.56
N GLN A 53 21.88 1.87 -8.58
CA GLN A 53 22.59 1.53 -7.35
C GLN A 53 21.66 1.09 -6.20
N ILE A 54 20.36 1.45 -6.27
CA ILE A 54 19.37 1.11 -5.25
C ILE A 54 18.75 -0.27 -5.51
N TYR A 55 18.64 -0.67 -6.78
CA TYR A 55 18.06 -1.95 -7.18
C TYR A 55 19.12 -2.89 -7.72
N ASP A 56 19.29 -4.06 -7.08
CA ASP A 56 20.21 -5.10 -7.52
C ASP A 56 19.79 -5.73 -8.86
N ASP A 57 18.48 -5.73 -9.14
CA ASP A 57 17.89 -6.32 -10.33
C ASP A 57 17.72 -5.31 -11.47
N ARG A 58 17.66 -5.80 -12.71
CA ARG A 58 17.47 -4.96 -13.90
C ARG A 58 16.12 -4.23 -13.82
N VAL A 59 16.16 -2.90 -13.85
CA VAL A 59 14.96 -2.06 -13.98
C VAL A 59 14.35 -2.22 -15.38
N VAL A 60 13.08 -2.63 -15.44
CA VAL A 60 12.30 -2.82 -16.68
C VAL A 60 11.19 -1.78 -16.86
N HIS A 61 10.79 -1.08 -15.81
CA HIS A 61 9.93 0.10 -15.84
C HIS A 61 10.34 1.06 -14.71
N SER A 62 10.33 2.37 -14.97
CA SER A 62 10.56 3.40 -13.95
C SER A 62 9.77 4.64 -14.33
N GLU A 63 8.93 5.11 -13.41
CA GLU A 63 8.03 6.24 -13.64
C GLU A 63 7.81 7.01 -12.34
N GLN A 64 7.92 8.34 -12.38
CA GLN A 64 7.58 9.22 -11.27
C GLN A 64 6.18 9.78 -11.51
N THR A 65 5.26 9.54 -10.58
CA THR A 65 3.90 10.10 -10.59
C THR A 65 3.79 11.22 -9.54
N PRO A 66 2.70 12.01 -9.52
CA PRO A 66 2.43 12.94 -8.41
C PRO A 66 2.28 12.26 -7.04
N TYR A 67 2.06 10.94 -7.01
CA TYR A 67 1.83 10.17 -5.78
C TYR A 67 3.09 9.46 -5.30
N GLN A 68 3.85 8.87 -6.23
CA GLN A 68 4.98 7.99 -5.89
C GLN A 68 5.91 7.71 -7.07
N GLN A 69 7.09 7.20 -6.74
CA GLN A 69 7.99 6.56 -7.71
C GLN A 69 7.61 5.09 -7.88
N ILE A 70 7.30 4.69 -9.11
CA ILE A 70 7.00 3.32 -9.50
C ILE A 70 8.24 2.73 -10.18
N VAL A 71 8.73 1.60 -9.68
CA VAL A 71 9.83 0.85 -10.31
C VAL A 71 9.46 -0.62 -10.43
N LEU A 72 9.62 -1.17 -11.63
CA LEU A 72 9.49 -2.60 -11.88
C LEU A 72 10.88 -3.14 -12.20
N THR A 73 11.34 -4.14 -11.46
CA THR A 73 12.59 -4.85 -11.76
C THR A 73 12.31 -6.26 -12.24
N ARG A 74 13.29 -6.84 -12.93
CA ARG A 74 13.26 -8.22 -13.38
C ARG A 74 14.61 -8.89 -13.20
N HIS A 75 14.61 -10.04 -12.55
CA HIS A 75 15.74 -10.96 -12.55
C HIS A 75 15.27 -12.39 -12.84
N LYS A 76 15.63 -12.89 -14.02
CA LYS A 76 15.10 -14.15 -14.59
C LYS A 76 13.56 -14.12 -14.66
N ASP A 77 12.89 -14.95 -13.87
CA ASP A 77 11.43 -15.07 -13.77
C ASP A 77 10.85 -14.29 -12.58
N ASP A 78 11.71 -13.68 -11.76
CA ASP A 78 11.32 -12.81 -10.66
C ASP A 78 11.03 -11.40 -11.19
N ILE A 79 9.79 -10.95 -11.01
CA ILE A 79 9.30 -9.61 -11.31
C ILE A 79 8.92 -8.97 -9.99
N ARG A 80 9.51 -7.81 -9.69
CA ARG A 80 9.27 -7.10 -8.44
C ARG A 80 8.79 -5.69 -8.69
N LEU A 81 7.72 -5.30 -8.02
CA LEU A 81 7.22 -3.94 -8.01
C LEU A 81 7.71 -3.23 -6.75
N TYR A 82 8.24 -2.04 -6.91
CA TYR A 82 8.64 -1.14 -5.84
C TYR A 82 7.89 0.18 -5.95
N LEU A 83 7.35 0.64 -4.83
CA LEU A 83 6.71 1.96 -4.70
C LEU A 83 7.48 2.78 -3.66
N ASN A 84 8.05 3.90 -4.09
CA ASN A 84 8.96 4.71 -3.28
C ASN A 84 10.08 3.88 -2.64
N GLY A 85 10.64 2.92 -3.40
CA GLY A 85 11.69 2.00 -2.94
C GLY A 85 11.23 0.85 -2.04
N GLY A 86 9.99 0.87 -1.54
CA GLY A 86 9.43 -0.25 -0.76
C GLY A 86 8.94 -1.35 -1.69
N LEU A 87 9.38 -2.59 -1.47
CA LEU A 87 8.89 -3.75 -2.23
C LEU A 87 7.39 -3.93 -1.97
N GLN A 88 6.60 -4.06 -3.04
CA GLN A 88 5.15 -4.28 -2.98
C GLN A 88 4.73 -5.69 -3.33
N PHE A 89 5.50 -6.38 -4.18
CA PHE A 89 5.38 -7.82 -4.37
C PHE A 89 6.61 -8.36 -5.10
N SER A 90 6.81 -9.66 -5.00
CA SER A 90 7.71 -10.45 -5.82
C SER A 90 6.96 -11.59 -6.50
N SER A 91 7.11 -11.77 -7.81
CA SER A 91 6.30 -12.75 -8.58
C SER A 91 6.51 -14.20 -8.12
N ILE A 92 7.65 -14.49 -7.49
CA ILE A 92 7.97 -15.83 -7.02
C ILE A 92 7.15 -16.24 -5.80
N ASP A 93 6.66 -15.29 -4.99
CA ASP A 93 6.01 -15.57 -3.71
C ASP A 93 4.77 -14.73 -3.36
N GLU A 94 4.39 -13.76 -4.19
CA GLU A 94 3.19 -12.93 -3.98
C GLU A 94 1.91 -13.74 -3.76
N TYR A 95 1.84 -14.95 -4.33
CA TYR A 95 0.71 -15.84 -4.13
C TYR A 95 0.49 -16.17 -2.66
N ARG A 96 1.55 -16.20 -1.83
CA ARG A 96 1.41 -16.44 -0.38
C ARG A 96 0.69 -15.26 0.28
N TYR A 97 1.08 -14.04 -0.06
CA TYR A 97 0.46 -12.80 0.42
C TYR A 97 -1.00 -12.72 -0.01
N HIS A 98 -1.28 -12.78 -1.32
CA HIS A 98 -2.63 -12.58 -1.83
C HIS A 98 -3.59 -13.72 -1.47
N GLU A 99 -3.12 -14.96 -1.40
CA GLU A 99 -3.95 -16.07 -0.94
C GLU A 99 -4.30 -15.93 0.55
N ALA A 100 -3.37 -15.48 1.39
CA ALA A 100 -3.61 -15.22 2.81
C ALA A 100 -4.46 -13.97 3.05
N LEU A 101 -4.35 -12.94 2.21
CA LEU A 101 -5.21 -11.76 2.25
C LEU A 101 -6.66 -12.13 1.92
N ILE A 102 -6.88 -12.94 0.88
CA ILE A 102 -8.21 -13.16 0.30
C ILE A 102 -8.94 -14.37 0.89
N HIS A 103 -8.32 -15.56 0.86
CA HIS A 103 -9.07 -16.80 1.02
C HIS A 103 -9.59 -17.07 2.44
N PRO A 104 -8.87 -16.75 3.54
CA PRO A 104 -9.41 -16.90 4.88
C PRO A 104 -10.76 -16.21 5.08
N ALA A 105 -10.93 -15.00 4.56
CA ALA A 105 -12.18 -14.25 4.67
C ALA A 105 -13.26 -14.78 3.72
N MET A 106 -12.90 -15.10 2.48
CA MET A 106 -13.85 -15.65 1.50
C MET A 106 -14.46 -16.97 1.99
N VAL A 107 -13.64 -17.85 2.57
CA VAL A 107 -14.08 -19.11 3.16
C VAL A 107 -15.00 -18.84 4.35
N ARG A 108 -14.64 -17.94 5.27
CA ARG A 108 -15.45 -17.63 6.46
C ARG A 108 -16.78 -16.95 6.14
N HIS A 109 -16.85 -16.14 5.09
CA HIS A 109 -18.11 -15.54 4.64
C HIS A 109 -18.98 -16.54 3.87
N GLY A 110 -18.37 -17.46 3.10
CA GLY A 110 -19.05 -18.55 2.39
C GLY A 110 -19.77 -18.15 1.10
N ASN A 111 -20.41 -16.98 1.06
CA ASN A 111 -21.21 -16.54 -0.10
C ASN A 111 -21.08 -15.03 -0.39
N ALA A 112 -19.86 -14.50 -0.39
CA ALA A 112 -19.62 -13.08 -0.68
C ALA A 112 -19.81 -12.79 -2.18
N LYS A 113 -20.54 -11.73 -2.50
CA LYS A 113 -20.93 -11.35 -3.86
C LYS A 113 -20.39 -9.99 -4.27
N ARG A 114 -20.44 -9.01 -3.37
CA ARG A 114 -19.94 -7.64 -3.60
C ARG A 114 -18.69 -7.41 -2.76
N ILE A 115 -17.57 -7.16 -3.43
CA ILE A 115 -16.27 -7.00 -2.79
C ILE A 115 -15.74 -5.59 -3.04
N LEU A 116 -15.12 -5.00 -2.02
CA LEU A 116 -14.32 -3.78 -2.15
C LEU A 116 -12.85 -4.10 -1.86
N ILE A 117 -11.96 -3.57 -2.68
CA ILE A 117 -10.51 -3.54 -2.44
C ILE A 117 -10.10 -2.08 -2.34
N LEU A 118 -9.48 -1.70 -1.23
CA LEU A 118 -8.84 -0.39 -1.05
C LEU A 118 -7.34 -0.58 -1.24
N GLY A 119 -6.77 -0.01 -2.30
CA GLY A 119 -5.44 -0.30 -2.82
C GLY A 119 -5.45 -1.44 -3.85
N GLY A 120 -4.39 -2.24 -3.87
CA GLY A 120 -4.27 -3.41 -4.75
C GLY A 120 -4.24 -3.10 -6.25
N GLY A 121 -3.79 -1.90 -6.66
CA GLY A 121 -3.74 -1.45 -8.06
C GLY A 121 -2.93 -2.35 -9.01
N ASP A 122 -2.12 -3.28 -8.50
CA ASP A 122 -1.45 -4.34 -9.27
C ASP A 122 -2.41 -5.44 -9.79
N GLY A 123 -3.58 -5.58 -9.18
CA GLY A 123 -4.62 -6.52 -9.56
C GLY A 123 -4.42 -7.97 -9.11
N LEU A 124 -3.44 -8.27 -8.27
CA LEU A 124 -3.17 -9.62 -7.78
C LEU A 124 -4.23 -10.05 -6.75
N ALA A 125 -4.69 -9.16 -5.87
CA ALA A 125 -5.85 -9.40 -5.01
C ALA A 125 -7.12 -9.69 -5.84
N ALA A 126 -7.38 -8.88 -6.87
CA ALA A 126 -8.52 -9.08 -7.77
C ALA A 126 -8.45 -10.43 -8.52
N ARG A 127 -7.25 -10.88 -8.91
CA ARG A 127 -7.02 -12.19 -9.55
C ARG A 127 -7.47 -13.34 -8.64
N GLU A 128 -7.18 -13.26 -7.34
CA GLU A 128 -7.59 -14.29 -6.37
C GLU A 128 -9.11 -14.31 -6.16
N LEU A 129 -9.74 -13.13 -6.11
CA LEU A 129 -11.18 -13.00 -6.00
C LEU A 129 -11.92 -13.54 -7.23
N LEU A 130 -11.41 -13.30 -8.44
CA LEU A 130 -12.04 -13.79 -9.68
C LEU A 130 -12.09 -15.33 -9.80
N LYS A 131 -11.42 -16.08 -8.91
CA LYS A 131 -11.59 -17.53 -8.80
C LYS A 131 -12.98 -17.94 -8.28
N TYR A 132 -13.70 -17.04 -7.60
CA TYR A 132 -14.99 -17.30 -6.99
C TYR A 132 -16.14 -16.94 -7.95
N PRO A 133 -16.86 -17.92 -8.51
CA PRO A 133 -17.87 -17.66 -9.55
C PRO A 133 -19.07 -16.85 -9.04
N GLN A 134 -19.39 -16.96 -7.74
CA GLN A 134 -20.51 -16.26 -7.11
C GLN A 134 -20.29 -14.76 -6.94
N ILE A 135 -19.06 -14.25 -7.09
CA ILE A 135 -18.80 -12.81 -7.04
C ILE A 135 -19.53 -12.14 -8.21
N GLU A 136 -20.31 -11.12 -7.89
CA GLU A 136 -21.09 -10.32 -8.83
C GLU A 136 -20.32 -9.05 -9.22
N SER A 137 -19.62 -8.42 -8.27
CA SER A 137 -18.85 -7.20 -8.51
C SER A 137 -17.65 -7.06 -7.57
N ILE A 138 -16.55 -6.56 -8.10
CA ILE A 138 -15.35 -6.15 -7.37
C ILE A 138 -15.11 -4.67 -7.67
N THR A 139 -15.21 -3.83 -6.66
CA THR A 139 -14.76 -2.44 -6.76
C THR A 139 -13.34 -2.33 -6.23
N LEU A 140 -12.42 -1.81 -7.02
CA LEU A 140 -11.02 -1.60 -6.63
C LEU A 140 -10.75 -0.10 -6.63
N VAL A 141 -10.34 0.45 -5.49
CA VAL A 141 -10.08 1.87 -5.31
C VAL A 141 -8.61 2.07 -5.05
N ASP A 142 -7.89 2.59 -6.04
CA ASP A 142 -6.45 2.87 -5.94
C ASP A 142 -6.19 4.36 -6.18
N LEU A 143 -5.28 4.94 -5.41
CA LEU A 143 -5.00 6.37 -5.48
C LEU A 143 -4.26 6.76 -6.78
N ASP A 144 -3.38 5.89 -7.27
CA ASP A 144 -2.46 6.22 -8.36
C ASP A 144 -2.90 5.55 -9.68
N PRO A 145 -3.49 6.28 -10.64
CA PRO A 145 -3.92 5.70 -11.90
C PRO A 145 -2.78 5.09 -12.72
N ALA A 146 -1.52 5.49 -12.49
CA ALA A 146 -0.39 4.92 -13.20
C ALA A 146 -0.12 3.46 -12.77
N VAL A 147 -0.36 3.10 -11.51
CA VAL A 147 -0.20 1.71 -11.03
C VAL A 147 -1.18 0.78 -11.73
N ALA A 148 -2.46 1.13 -11.71
CA ALA A 148 -3.50 0.36 -12.38
C ALA A 148 -3.28 0.29 -13.91
N LYS A 149 -2.91 1.40 -14.54
CA LYS A 149 -2.58 1.44 -15.97
C LYS A 149 -1.40 0.52 -16.28
N LEU A 150 -0.34 0.54 -15.46
CA LEU A 150 0.80 -0.35 -15.63
C LEU A 150 0.37 -1.82 -15.51
N ALA A 151 -0.44 -2.15 -14.50
CA ALA A 151 -0.98 -3.48 -14.27
C ALA A 151 -1.92 -3.98 -15.38
N GLN A 152 -2.56 -3.04 -16.10
CA GLN A 152 -3.40 -3.34 -17.26
C GLN A 152 -2.63 -3.41 -18.59
N THR A 153 -1.43 -2.84 -18.72
CA THR A 153 -0.76 -2.67 -20.02
C THR A 153 0.62 -3.33 -20.13
N ASN A 154 1.35 -3.48 -19.02
CA ASN A 154 2.67 -4.11 -19.01
C ASN A 154 2.55 -5.62 -19.08
N HIS A 155 3.16 -6.25 -20.09
CA HIS A 155 3.06 -7.70 -20.31
C HIS A 155 3.45 -8.55 -19.10
N ASN A 156 4.48 -8.15 -18.32
CA ASN A 156 4.89 -8.89 -17.13
C ASN A 156 3.78 -8.89 -16.07
N LEU A 157 3.15 -7.73 -15.84
CA LEU A 157 2.08 -7.58 -14.86
C LEU A 157 0.78 -8.21 -15.33
N THR A 158 0.40 -8.01 -16.59
CA THR A 158 -0.84 -8.60 -17.12
C THR A 158 -0.81 -10.13 -17.12
N THR A 159 0.39 -10.71 -17.32
CA THR A 159 0.58 -12.16 -17.21
C THR A 159 0.46 -12.62 -15.76
N LEU A 160 1.05 -11.88 -14.81
CA LEU A 160 1.04 -12.20 -13.39
C LEU A 160 -0.35 -12.07 -12.76
N ASN A 161 -1.06 -10.98 -13.06
CA ASN A 161 -2.43 -10.73 -12.57
C ASN A 161 -3.52 -11.42 -13.43
N LYS A 162 -3.13 -12.11 -14.51
CA LYS A 162 -4.04 -12.81 -15.44
C LYS A 162 -5.13 -11.91 -16.02
N HIS A 163 -4.78 -10.67 -16.33
CA HIS A 163 -5.70 -9.65 -16.83
C HIS A 163 -6.89 -9.36 -15.91
N SER A 164 -6.76 -9.58 -14.60
CA SER A 164 -7.85 -9.41 -13.62
C SER A 164 -8.50 -8.03 -13.69
N LEU A 165 -7.72 -6.96 -13.85
CA LEU A 165 -8.22 -5.58 -13.93
C LEU A 165 -8.99 -5.25 -15.22
N ARG A 166 -9.09 -6.19 -16.16
CA ARG A 166 -9.90 -6.06 -17.39
C ARG A 166 -11.14 -6.95 -17.36
N ASP A 167 -11.34 -7.73 -16.29
CA ASP A 167 -12.52 -8.56 -16.12
C ASP A 167 -13.77 -7.66 -15.96
N PRO A 168 -14.91 -7.97 -16.62
CA PRO A 168 -16.12 -7.16 -16.54
C PRO A 168 -16.71 -7.04 -15.11
N LYS A 169 -16.33 -7.92 -14.18
CA LYS A 169 -16.74 -7.82 -12.77
C LYS A 169 -15.90 -6.80 -11.99
N VAL A 170 -14.76 -6.36 -12.52
CA VAL A 170 -13.82 -5.46 -11.82
C VAL A 170 -14.00 -4.03 -12.31
N THR A 171 -14.37 -3.13 -11.39
CA THR A 171 -14.40 -1.68 -11.62
C THR A 171 -13.26 -1.02 -10.87
N VAL A 172 -12.35 -0.37 -11.60
CA VAL A 172 -11.23 0.37 -11.02
C VAL A 172 -11.61 1.85 -10.88
N ILE A 173 -11.47 2.40 -9.67
CA ILE A 173 -11.75 3.79 -9.33
C ILE A 173 -10.44 4.43 -8.87
N HIS A 174 -10.09 5.57 -9.47
CA HIS A 174 -8.90 6.33 -9.12
C HIS A 174 -9.22 7.42 -8.11
N GLN A 175 -9.19 7.06 -6.83
CA GLN A 175 -9.60 7.95 -5.74
C GLN A 175 -8.88 7.59 -4.44
N ASP A 176 -8.79 8.57 -3.54
CA ASP A 176 -8.36 8.32 -2.17
C ASP A 176 -9.35 7.41 -1.42
N ALA A 177 -8.84 6.36 -0.79
CA ALA A 177 -9.65 5.34 -0.12
C ALA A 177 -10.51 5.91 1.03
N TYR A 178 -9.99 6.92 1.76
CA TYR A 178 -10.74 7.58 2.82
C TYR A 178 -11.94 8.33 2.25
N VAL A 179 -11.70 9.14 1.21
CA VAL A 179 -12.75 9.92 0.54
C VAL A 179 -13.79 9.00 -0.11
N TYR A 180 -13.35 7.90 -0.73
CA TYR A 180 -14.27 6.93 -1.34
C TYR A 180 -15.20 6.29 -0.30
N ILE A 181 -14.65 5.80 0.82
CA ILE A 181 -15.44 5.17 1.89
C ILE A 181 -16.43 6.17 2.50
N GLU A 182 -16.00 7.42 2.71
CA GLU A 182 -16.85 8.49 3.23
C GLU A 182 -18.04 8.77 2.30
N GLN A 183 -17.81 8.87 1.00
CA GLN A 183 -18.82 9.24 0.00
C GLN A 183 -19.70 8.08 -0.47
N SER A 184 -19.19 6.85 -0.47
CA SER A 184 -19.94 5.68 -0.95
C SER A 184 -21.06 5.31 0.00
N GLU A 185 -22.25 5.03 -0.52
CA GLU A 185 -23.36 4.43 0.26
C GLU A 185 -23.48 2.92 0.04
N GLN A 186 -22.64 2.36 -0.83
CA GLN A 186 -22.71 0.95 -1.21
C GLN A 186 -22.23 0.05 -0.06
N LEU A 187 -22.98 -1.03 0.19
CA LEU A 187 -22.57 -2.10 1.10
C LEU A 187 -21.79 -3.19 0.35
N PHE A 188 -20.71 -3.64 0.98
CA PHE A 188 -19.85 -4.70 0.51
C PHE A 188 -19.89 -5.87 1.49
N ASP A 189 -19.97 -7.09 0.98
CA ASP A 189 -19.97 -8.29 1.82
C ASP A 189 -18.60 -8.48 2.48
N ILE A 190 -17.52 -8.16 1.74
CA ILE A 190 -16.16 -8.13 2.28
C ILE A 190 -15.42 -6.88 1.76
N ILE A 191 -14.67 -6.24 2.65
CA ILE A 191 -13.74 -5.15 2.32
C ILE A 191 -12.31 -5.62 2.60
N PHE A 192 -11.45 -5.60 1.58
CA PHE A 192 -10.02 -5.85 1.69
C PHE A 192 -9.25 -4.53 1.64
N ILE A 193 -8.39 -4.30 2.62
CA ILE A 193 -7.55 -3.10 2.75
C ILE A 193 -6.11 -3.54 2.47
N ASP A 194 -5.69 -3.31 1.22
CA ASP A 194 -4.39 -3.69 0.66
C ASP A 194 -3.57 -2.43 0.38
N LEU A 195 -3.29 -1.70 1.45
CA LEU A 195 -2.61 -0.42 1.41
C LEU A 195 -1.15 -0.56 1.85
N PRO A 196 -0.24 0.31 1.37
CA PRO A 196 1.13 0.34 1.84
C PRO A 196 1.22 0.63 3.34
N ASP A 197 2.29 0.15 3.96
CA ASP A 197 2.55 0.34 5.39
C ASP A 197 2.47 1.81 5.84
N PRO A 198 2.03 2.08 7.10
CA PRO A 198 1.79 3.43 7.62
C PRO A 198 3.08 4.16 7.99
N LYS A 199 3.99 4.34 7.02
CA LYS A 199 5.30 5.00 7.15
C LYS A 199 5.25 6.53 7.07
N ALA A 200 4.08 7.09 6.77
CA ALA A 200 3.83 8.52 6.66
C ALA A 200 2.40 8.86 7.11
N ILE A 201 2.17 10.12 7.49
CA ILE A 201 0.88 10.55 8.06
C ILE A 201 -0.32 10.33 7.13
N ASN A 202 -0.13 10.52 5.83
CA ASN A 202 -1.14 10.32 4.81
C ASN A 202 -1.57 8.84 4.67
N LEU A 203 -0.68 7.90 5.00
CA LEU A 203 -0.98 6.47 5.07
C LEU A 203 -1.52 6.09 6.45
N ALA A 204 -0.91 6.57 7.53
CA ALA A 204 -1.31 6.25 8.91
C ALA A 204 -2.77 6.59 9.23
N ARG A 205 -3.33 7.65 8.62
CA ARG A 205 -4.75 7.99 8.75
C ARG A 205 -5.70 6.88 8.24
N LEU A 206 -5.26 6.06 7.29
CA LEU A 206 -6.00 4.91 6.74
C LEU A 206 -5.91 3.67 7.65
N TYR A 207 -5.22 3.79 8.80
CA TYR A 207 -5.16 2.80 9.87
C TYR A 207 -5.70 3.36 11.19
N SER A 208 -6.52 4.41 11.11
CA SER A 208 -7.12 5.06 12.28
C SER A 208 -8.46 4.43 12.68
N GLN A 209 -8.82 4.58 13.95
CA GLN A 209 -10.14 4.19 14.47
C GLN A 209 -11.26 4.82 13.64
N GLN A 210 -11.14 6.10 13.30
CA GLN A 210 -12.14 6.84 12.52
C GLN A 210 -12.32 6.25 11.13
N PHE A 211 -11.23 5.91 10.45
CA PHE A 211 -11.31 5.26 9.14
C PHE A 211 -11.99 3.88 9.24
N TYR A 212 -11.61 3.05 10.22
CA TYR A 212 -12.24 1.74 10.40
C TYR A 212 -13.71 1.83 10.84
N GLN A 213 -14.10 2.88 11.57
CA GLN A 213 -15.51 3.15 11.87
C GLN A 213 -16.29 3.43 10.58
N LEU A 214 -15.74 4.23 9.66
CA LEU A 214 -16.36 4.46 8.36
C LEU A 214 -16.44 3.15 7.55
N VAL A 215 -15.36 2.37 7.48
CA VAL A 215 -15.34 1.05 6.81
C VAL A 215 -16.43 0.15 7.36
N LYS A 216 -16.61 0.11 8.68
CA LYS A 216 -17.66 -0.68 9.35
C LYS A 216 -19.06 -0.29 8.88
N THR A 217 -19.31 0.99 8.58
CA THR A 217 -20.62 1.45 8.06
C THR A 217 -20.90 1.01 6.62
N ARG A 218 -19.90 0.48 5.91
CA ARG A 218 -20.03 -0.06 4.53
C ARG A 218 -20.12 -1.59 4.50
N LEU A 219 -20.25 -2.22 5.67
CA LEU A 219 -20.44 -3.65 5.81
C LEU A 219 -21.87 -3.95 6.29
N PRO A 220 -22.52 -5.01 5.79
CA PRO A 220 -23.69 -5.57 6.44
C PRO A 220 -23.31 -6.21 7.78
N ASN A 221 -24.30 -6.62 8.58
CA ASN A 221 -24.04 -7.24 9.90
C ASN A 221 -23.16 -8.51 9.82
N ASN A 222 -23.25 -9.27 8.74
CA ASN A 222 -22.42 -10.45 8.46
C ASN A 222 -21.15 -10.13 7.65
N GLY A 223 -20.86 -8.86 7.40
CA GLY A 223 -19.72 -8.44 6.60
C GLY A 223 -18.38 -8.63 7.31
N ILE A 224 -17.33 -8.78 6.51
CA ILE A 224 -15.96 -8.98 6.99
C ILE A 224 -15.07 -7.87 6.45
N VAL A 225 -14.14 -7.37 7.27
CA VAL A 225 -13.00 -6.58 6.79
C VAL A 225 -11.72 -7.37 7.01
N VAL A 226 -10.78 -7.25 6.07
CA VAL A 226 -9.40 -7.73 6.24
C VAL A 226 -8.46 -6.59 5.87
N THR A 227 -7.45 -6.35 6.70
CA THR A 227 -6.36 -5.43 6.36
C THR A 227 -5.02 -6.15 6.41
N GLN A 228 -4.12 -5.83 5.48
CA GLN A 228 -2.71 -6.07 5.71
C GLN A 228 -2.27 -5.24 6.94
N ALA A 229 -1.44 -5.81 7.80
CA ALA A 229 -1.15 -5.25 9.11
C ALA A 229 0.35 -5.20 9.43
N THR A 230 1.20 -5.08 8.41
CA THR A 230 2.67 -5.10 8.51
C THR A 230 3.20 -6.37 9.19
N SER A 231 4.49 -6.40 9.52
CA SER A 231 5.15 -7.56 10.12
C SER A 231 4.89 -7.67 11.63
N PRO A 232 4.34 -8.79 12.15
CA PRO A 232 4.22 -9.02 13.59
C PRO A 232 5.58 -9.25 14.28
N PHE A 233 6.66 -9.48 13.51
CA PHE A 233 8.03 -9.60 14.01
C PHE A 233 8.77 -8.25 13.99
N PHE A 234 9.03 -7.70 12.80
CA PHE A 234 9.77 -6.45 12.60
C PHE A 234 9.05 -5.19 13.09
N ALA A 235 7.72 -5.14 12.97
CA ALA A 235 6.89 -4.00 13.36
C ALA A 235 5.78 -4.42 14.33
N LYS A 236 6.12 -5.31 15.28
CA LYS A 236 5.19 -5.95 16.23
C LYS A 236 4.17 -4.99 16.85
N GLN A 237 4.64 -3.86 17.36
CA GLN A 237 3.76 -2.90 18.03
C GLN A 237 2.76 -2.24 17.05
N ALA A 238 3.15 -2.03 15.79
CA ALA A 238 2.24 -1.51 14.78
C ALA A 238 1.19 -2.56 14.41
N PHE A 239 1.60 -3.82 14.22
CA PHE A 239 0.67 -4.94 13.96
C PHE A 239 -0.43 -5.04 15.03
N TRP A 240 -0.05 -5.08 16.31
CA TRP A 240 -1.02 -5.18 17.40
C TRP A 240 -1.81 -3.88 17.63
N SER A 241 -1.22 -2.71 17.34
CA SER A 241 -1.96 -1.44 17.32
C SER A 241 -3.07 -1.46 16.27
N ILE A 242 -2.82 -2.01 15.07
CA ILE A 242 -3.84 -2.17 14.02
C ILE A 242 -4.98 -3.07 14.49
N ASN A 243 -4.66 -4.21 15.10
CA ASN A 243 -5.64 -5.11 15.71
C ASN A 243 -6.52 -4.39 16.75
N ASN A 244 -5.88 -3.70 17.70
CA ASN A 244 -6.59 -2.98 18.77
C ASN A 244 -7.44 -1.84 18.22
N THR A 245 -7.00 -1.21 17.12
CA THR A 245 -7.73 -0.13 16.45
C THR A 245 -8.98 -0.64 15.74
N LEU A 246 -8.95 -1.81 15.12
CA LEU A 246 -10.15 -2.46 14.59
C LEU A 246 -11.15 -2.79 15.71
N SER A 247 -10.68 -3.36 16.82
CA SER A 247 -11.53 -3.61 17.99
C SER A 247 -12.16 -2.32 18.52
N ALA A 248 -11.38 -1.25 18.67
CA ALA A 248 -11.85 0.06 19.12
C ALA A 248 -12.79 0.77 18.12
N ALA A 249 -12.71 0.44 16.84
CA ALA A 249 -13.69 0.89 15.83
C ALA A 249 -15.06 0.21 15.98
N GLY A 250 -15.17 -0.76 16.90
CA GLY A 250 -16.40 -1.39 17.32
C GLY A 250 -16.68 -2.73 16.65
N PHE A 251 -15.70 -3.36 16.00
CA PHE A 251 -15.86 -4.75 15.55
C PHE A 251 -15.91 -5.69 16.76
N ALA A 252 -16.90 -6.58 16.81
CA ALA A 252 -17.09 -7.49 17.95
C ALA A 252 -15.97 -8.54 18.06
N HIS A 253 -15.42 -8.95 16.93
CA HIS A 253 -14.35 -9.94 16.85
C HIS A 253 -13.23 -9.43 15.95
N THR A 254 -11.99 -9.61 16.40
CA THR A 254 -10.77 -9.43 15.62
C THR A 254 -9.99 -10.73 15.63
N LEU A 255 -9.45 -11.08 14.47
CA LEU A 255 -8.71 -12.32 14.22
C LEU A 255 -7.39 -11.94 13.53
N PRO A 256 -6.34 -11.64 14.30
CA PRO A 256 -5.00 -11.43 13.77
C PRO A 256 -4.42 -12.76 13.27
N TYR A 257 -3.68 -12.72 12.16
CA TYR A 257 -2.99 -13.88 11.61
C TYR A 257 -1.77 -13.47 10.80
N HIS A 258 -0.87 -14.41 10.53
CA HIS A 258 0.37 -14.14 9.84
C HIS A 258 0.90 -15.34 9.05
N LEU A 259 1.89 -15.08 8.22
CA LEU A 259 2.69 -16.08 7.52
C LEU A 259 4.04 -15.49 7.12
N ASN A 260 5.01 -16.37 6.84
CA ASN A 260 6.20 -15.97 6.12
C ASN A 260 5.92 -15.78 4.61
N VAL A 261 6.22 -14.59 4.10
CA VAL A 261 6.33 -14.27 2.68
C VAL A 261 7.83 -14.06 2.40
N PRO A 262 8.54 -14.98 1.73
CA PRO A 262 10.00 -14.98 1.66
C PRO A 262 10.68 -13.65 1.29
N SER A 263 10.07 -12.86 0.41
CA SER A 263 10.56 -11.56 -0.02
C SER A 263 10.29 -10.42 0.98
N PHE A 264 9.34 -10.60 1.89
CA PHE A 264 8.97 -9.61 2.93
C PHE A 264 9.41 -10.03 4.34
N GLY A 265 9.62 -11.33 4.57
CA GLY A 265 9.73 -11.95 5.89
C GLY A 265 8.36 -12.31 6.49
N GLU A 266 8.27 -12.29 7.81
CA GLU A 266 7.00 -12.48 8.52
C GLU A 266 6.04 -11.34 8.21
N TRP A 267 4.84 -11.66 7.74
CA TRP A 267 3.84 -10.69 7.35
C TRP A 267 2.49 -10.98 7.99
N GLY A 268 1.83 -9.93 8.45
CA GLY A 268 0.62 -10.01 9.25
C GLY A 268 -0.60 -9.40 8.57
N PHE A 269 -1.76 -9.91 8.97
CA PHE A 269 -3.07 -9.44 8.58
C PHE A 269 -3.98 -9.41 9.81
N VAL A 270 -5.02 -8.58 9.76
CA VAL A 270 -6.09 -8.62 10.75
C VAL A 270 -7.43 -8.69 10.04
N MET A 271 -8.21 -9.71 10.39
CA MET A 271 -9.61 -9.83 10.00
C MET A 271 -10.50 -9.33 11.12
N ALA A 272 -11.62 -8.66 10.79
CA ALA A 272 -12.61 -8.26 11.78
C ALA A 272 -14.05 -8.44 11.26
N CYS A 273 -14.96 -8.77 12.17
CA CYS A 273 -16.36 -9.07 11.88
C CYS A 273 -17.27 -8.69 13.06
N ASN A 274 -18.54 -8.43 12.77
CA ASN A 274 -19.55 -8.10 13.80
C ASN A 274 -20.27 -9.33 14.34
N LEU A 275 -20.54 -10.31 13.48
CA LEU A 275 -20.95 -11.65 13.87
C LEU A 275 -19.71 -12.55 13.91
N MET A 276 -19.76 -13.64 14.69
CA MET A 276 -18.69 -14.64 14.71
C MET A 276 -18.29 -15.00 13.28
N CYS A 277 -17.03 -14.75 12.93
CA CYS A 277 -16.45 -15.14 11.65
C CYS A 277 -16.59 -16.67 11.50
N SER A 278 -17.55 -17.13 10.71
CA SER A 278 -17.92 -18.55 10.61
C SER A 278 -16.72 -19.37 10.17
N ASN A 279 -16.42 -20.49 10.83
CA ASN A 279 -15.33 -21.37 10.41
C ASN A 279 -15.82 -22.40 9.39
N GLN A 280 -16.31 -21.95 8.23
CA GLN A 280 -16.50 -22.88 7.12
C GLN A 280 -15.13 -23.39 6.67
N GLN A 281 -15.03 -24.65 6.27
CA GLN A 281 -13.75 -25.25 5.85
C GLN A 281 -13.73 -25.60 4.35
N ILE A 282 -14.73 -25.18 3.59
CA ILE A 282 -14.82 -25.52 2.16
C ILE A 282 -14.16 -24.41 1.37
N LEU A 283 -13.01 -24.71 0.78
CA LEU A 283 -12.36 -23.85 -0.22
C LEU A 283 -12.70 -24.38 -1.62
N PRO A 284 -13.59 -23.71 -2.38
CA PRO A 284 -14.03 -24.20 -3.68
C PRO A 284 -13.02 -23.91 -4.82
N VAL A 285 -11.91 -23.23 -4.51
CA VAL A 285 -10.95 -22.72 -5.51
C VAL A 285 -9.59 -23.35 -5.33
N LYS A 286 -8.84 -23.49 -6.43
CA LYS A 286 -7.47 -23.98 -6.40
C LYS A 286 -6.49 -22.88 -6.00
N THR A 287 -5.65 -23.20 -5.02
CA THR A 287 -4.62 -22.35 -4.42
C THR A 287 -3.26 -23.04 -4.44
N ARG A 288 -2.19 -22.28 -4.22
CA ARG A 288 -0.80 -22.75 -4.15
C ARG A 288 -0.32 -22.88 -2.71
N PHE A 289 -0.76 -21.99 -1.82
CA PHE A 289 -0.38 -21.88 -0.42
C PHE A 289 -1.55 -22.15 0.53
N TYR A 290 -2.61 -21.34 0.48
CA TYR A 290 -3.68 -21.39 1.47
C TYR A 290 -4.53 -22.65 1.29
N ARG A 291 -4.74 -23.41 2.36
CA ARG A 291 -5.70 -24.52 2.37
C ARG A 291 -6.44 -24.56 3.70
N PRO A 292 -7.70 -25.04 3.74
CA PRO A 292 -8.42 -25.19 5.00
C PRO A 292 -7.64 -25.96 6.07
N GLU A 293 -6.80 -26.92 5.68
CA GLU A 293 -6.00 -27.73 6.62
C GLU A 293 -4.85 -26.95 7.27
N ASN A 294 -4.35 -25.88 6.63
CA ASN A 294 -3.32 -25.01 7.20
C ASN A 294 -3.86 -23.69 7.76
N ASP A 295 -5.16 -23.46 7.68
CA ASP A 295 -5.80 -22.23 8.16
C ASP A 295 -5.45 -21.95 9.62
N ALA A 296 -5.58 -22.95 10.50
CA ALA A 296 -5.27 -22.81 11.92
C ALA A 296 -3.82 -22.37 12.19
N GLN A 297 -2.87 -22.70 11.32
CA GLN A 297 -1.46 -22.34 11.49
C GLN A 297 -1.23 -20.82 11.34
N LEU A 298 -2.07 -20.15 10.55
CA LEU A 298 -1.95 -18.70 10.34
C LEU A 298 -2.24 -17.92 11.63
N PHE A 299 -3.03 -18.48 12.55
CA PHE A 299 -3.51 -17.81 13.77
C PHE A 299 -2.66 -18.13 15.01
N ILE A 300 -1.55 -18.85 14.88
CA ILE A 300 -0.69 -19.24 16.01
C ILE A 300 0.44 -18.22 16.18
N PHE A 301 0.38 -17.43 17.24
CA PHE A 301 1.44 -16.49 17.62
C PHE A 301 2.31 -17.09 18.73
N THR A 302 3.63 -17.05 18.55
CA THR A 302 4.59 -17.42 19.61
C THR A 302 4.72 -16.30 20.65
N PRO A 303 5.20 -16.58 21.88
CA PRO A 303 5.26 -15.59 22.96
C PRO A 303 6.09 -14.33 22.66
N ASP A 304 7.05 -14.40 21.74
CA ASP A 304 7.91 -13.28 21.34
C ASP A 304 7.20 -12.27 20.41
N ILE A 305 6.23 -12.74 19.62
CA ILE A 305 5.42 -11.93 18.68
C ILE A 305 3.98 -11.70 19.17
N SER A 306 3.66 -12.09 20.39
CA SER A 306 2.34 -11.87 20.99
C SER A 306 2.10 -10.40 21.38
N ALA A 307 0.83 -10.06 21.56
CA ALA A 307 0.38 -8.72 21.92
C ALA A 307 0.95 -8.24 23.26
N ASN A 308 1.22 -6.95 23.36
CA ASN A 308 1.75 -6.32 24.57
C ASN A 308 1.15 -4.91 24.78
N ASN A 309 -0.16 -4.84 25.05
CA ASN A 309 -0.89 -3.62 25.44
C ASN A 309 -0.68 -2.41 24.51
N GLU A 310 -0.54 -2.65 23.21
CA GLU A 310 -0.34 -1.59 22.21
C GLU A 310 -1.55 -0.65 22.13
N LYS A 311 -1.28 0.65 21.99
CA LYS A 311 -2.33 1.65 21.92
C LYS A 311 -3.10 1.61 20.60
N VAL A 312 -4.35 2.05 20.66
CA VAL A 312 -5.19 2.36 19.48
C VAL A 312 -4.60 3.55 18.72
N SER A 313 -4.69 3.50 17.39
CA SER A 313 -4.31 4.61 16.52
C SER A 313 -5.54 5.45 16.15
N THR A 314 -5.49 6.76 16.36
CA THR A 314 -6.54 7.70 15.97
C THR A 314 -5.99 8.72 14.96
N LEU A 315 -6.84 9.58 14.40
CA LEU A 315 -6.36 10.68 13.55
C LEU A 315 -5.49 11.69 14.33
N ASP A 316 -5.83 11.94 15.61
CA ASP A 316 -5.11 12.90 16.46
C ASP A 316 -3.83 12.30 17.06
N GLU A 317 -3.85 11.00 17.41
CA GLU A 317 -2.72 10.26 17.96
C GLU A 317 -2.45 9.03 17.06
N PRO A 318 -1.72 9.20 15.93
CA PRO A 318 -1.43 8.12 14.99
C PRO A 318 -0.36 7.17 15.53
N ASN A 319 -0.66 6.46 16.63
CA ASN A 319 0.24 5.54 17.31
C ASN A 319 0.87 4.49 16.37
N VAL A 320 0.10 4.04 15.36
CA VAL A 320 0.58 3.08 14.36
C VAL A 320 1.80 3.57 13.58
N LEU A 321 1.86 4.87 13.25
CA LEU A 321 3.00 5.49 12.56
C LEU A 321 4.24 5.45 13.44
N HIS A 322 4.07 5.82 14.72
CA HIS A 322 5.17 5.84 15.68
C HIS A 322 5.74 4.44 15.91
N TYR A 323 4.86 3.47 16.16
CA TYR A 323 5.25 2.08 16.36
C TYR A 323 5.93 1.47 15.13
N TYR A 324 5.43 1.78 13.93
CA TYR A 324 6.02 1.30 12.69
C TYR A 324 7.45 1.84 12.53
N LEU A 325 7.63 3.16 12.66
CA LEU A 325 8.94 3.79 12.52
C LEU A 325 9.94 3.34 13.60
N GLN A 326 9.48 3.10 14.83
CA GLN A 326 10.30 2.55 15.91
C GLN A 326 10.77 1.13 15.63
N GLY A 327 9.87 0.25 15.17
CA GLY A 327 10.20 -1.13 14.80
C GLY A 327 11.28 -1.16 13.74
N TRP A 328 11.09 -0.47 12.62
CA TRP A 328 12.08 -0.46 11.54
C TRP A 328 13.39 0.24 11.88
N LYS A 329 13.38 1.22 12.80
CA LYS A 329 14.62 1.81 13.30
C LYS A 329 15.46 0.83 14.12
N TYR A 330 14.84 -0.16 14.75
CA TYR A 330 15.57 -1.17 15.52
C TYR A 330 16.26 -2.21 14.60
N TRP A 331 15.66 -2.51 13.45
CA TRP A 331 16.14 -3.57 12.54
C TRP A 331 17.05 -3.07 11.39
N ASN A 332 17.09 -1.76 11.13
CA ASN A 332 17.97 -1.12 10.15
C ASN A 332 19.21 -0.52 10.82
#